data_AF-A0A091RP18-F1
#
_entry.id   AF-A0A091RP18-F1
#
_cell.length_a   1.000
_cell.length_b   1.000
_cell.length_c   1.000
_cell.angle_alpha   90.00
_cell.angle_beta   90.00
_cell.angle_gamma   90.00
#
_symmetry.space_group_name_H-M   'P 1'
#
loop_
_entity.id
_entity.type
_entity.pdbx_description
1 polymer ?
#
loop_
_entity_poly.entity_id
_entity_poly.type
_entity_poly.pdbx_seq_one_letter_code
_entity_poly.pdbx_strand_id
1 'polypeptide(L)'
;QDGDVIKKPPSMDLASKKCQQVLMELEGVLQHLEVMFRLTLVPRVLILLGGNVMSPKEFYELNLEGILEGSAEESLKTASCVRKLFHSLFVADVFSELKALPAMGTVVMLQGHRDCGVDWFRPKLNYKVPTRGRKLTVNLSCDGDINISALPAQHMTSDWEDYVWFQAPVTLKGFHE
;
A
#
# COMPACT_ATOMS: atom_id res chain seq x y z
N GLN A 1 39.15 38.11 -3.35
CA GLN A 1 38.16 37.22 -2.71
C GLN A 1 37.75 36.23 -3.77
N ASP A 2 38.44 35.10 -3.81
CA ASP A 2 38.11 34.00 -4.72
C ASP A 2 37.42 32.94 -3.85
N GLY A 3 36.11 32.82 -4.03
CA GLY A 3 35.28 31.92 -3.25
C GLY A 3 35.46 30.50 -3.79
N ASP A 4 36.14 29.68 -3.02
CA ASP A 4 36.30 28.24 -3.24
C ASP A 4 34.91 27.58 -3.37
N VAL A 5 34.44 27.43 -4.60
CA VAL A 5 33.24 26.64 -4.91
C VAL A 5 33.67 25.19 -4.75
N ILE A 6 33.45 24.65 -3.55
CA ILE A 6 33.53 23.21 -3.27
C ILE A 6 32.56 22.52 -4.24
N LYS A 7 33.08 22.07 -5.38
CA LYS A 7 32.33 21.26 -6.34
C LYS A 7 32.06 19.93 -5.66
N LYS A 8 30.79 19.69 -5.30
CA LYS A 8 30.33 18.38 -4.82
C LYS A 8 30.82 17.31 -5.79
N PRO A 9 31.42 16.21 -5.31
CA PRO A 9 31.95 15.18 -6.20
C PRO A 9 30.84 14.65 -7.10
N PRO A 10 31.11 14.37 -8.39
CA PRO A 10 30.09 14.01 -9.38
C PRO A 10 29.27 12.77 -9.00
N SER A 11 29.80 11.90 -8.14
CA SER A 11 29.06 10.77 -7.54
C SER A 11 27.92 11.20 -6.60
N MET A 12 28.12 12.26 -5.79
CA MET A 12 27.08 12.80 -4.90
C MET A 12 25.96 13.51 -5.68
N ASP A 13 26.28 14.10 -6.83
CA ASP A 13 25.29 14.74 -7.70
C ASP A 13 24.43 13.72 -8.46
N LEU A 14 24.99 12.55 -8.79
CA LEU A 14 24.24 11.44 -9.38
C LEU A 14 23.35 10.73 -8.36
N ALA A 15 23.84 10.58 -7.12
CA ALA A 15 23.09 9.95 -6.05
C ALA A 15 21.90 10.82 -5.58
N SER A 16 22.11 12.14 -5.48
CA SER A 16 21.03 13.10 -5.18
C SER A 16 19.93 13.10 -6.25
N LYS A 17 20.30 13.06 -7.54
CA LYS A 17 19.33 12.98 -8.65
C LYS A 17 18.53 11.69 -8.63
N LYS A 18 19.16 10.55 -8.33
CA LYS A 18 18.45 9.26 -8.18
C LYS A 18 17.50 9.28 -6.98
N CYS A 19 17.92 9.83 -5.85
CA CYS A 19 17.08 10.00 -4.67
C CYS A 19 15.85 10.85 -4.99
N GLN A 20 16.04 12.02 -5.63
CA GLN A 20 14.95 12.88 -6.05
C GLN A 20 13.99 12.18 -7.02
N GLN A 21 14.51 11.42 -7.99
CA GLN A 21 13.68 10.66 -8.93
C GLN A 21 12.81 9.62 -8.21
N VAL A 22 13.38 8.86 -7.28
CA VAL A 22 12.62 7.85 -6.50
C VAL A 22 11.55 8.51 -5.63
N LEU A 23 11.85 9.65 -5.01
CA LEU A 23 10.88 10.40 -4.21
C LEU A 23 9.73 10.95 -5.07
N MET A 24 10.00 11.48 -6.27
CA MET A 24 8.97 11.93 -7.20
C MET A 24 8.07 10.78 -7.66
N GLU A 25 8.65 9.61 -7.95
CA GLU A 25 7.87 8.42 -8.31
C GLU A 25 6.99 7.95 -7.15
N LEU A 26 7.52 7.97 -5.91
CA LEU A 26 6.76 7.60 -4.71
C LEU A 26 5.62 8.58 -4.46
N GLU A 27 5.87 9.89 -4.55
CA GLU A 27 4.84 10.92 -4.42
C GLU A 27 3.74 10.74 -5.48
N GLY A 28 4.12 10.45 -6.72
CA GLY A 28 3.18 10.11 -7.78
C GLY A 28 2.29 8.92 -7.42
N VAL A 29 2.86 7.83 -6.89
CA VAL A 29 2.08 6.67 -6.43
C VAL A 29 1.11 7.07 -5.30
N LEU A 30 1.56 7.84 -4.31
CA LEU A 30 0.73 8.27 -3.18
C LEU A 30 -0.45 9.15 -3.62
N GLN A 31 -0.21 10.10 -4.53
CA GLN A 31 -1.27 10.95 -5.07
C GLN A 31 -2.34 10.14 -5.83
N HIS A 32 -1.93 9.15 -6.63
CA HIS A 32 -2.89 8.30 -7.34
C HIS A 32 -3.61 7.32 -6.42
N LEU A 33 -3.00 6.90 -5.30
CA LEU A 33 -3.72 6.18 -4.25
C LEU A 33 -4.84 7.04 -3.68
N GLU A 34 -4.59 8.31 -3.34
CA GLU A 34 -5.64 9.24 -2.88
C GLU A 34 -6.76 9.44 -3.90
N VAL A 35 -6.46 9.45 -5.20
CA VAL A 35 -7.48 9.45 -6.25
C VAL A 35 -8.30 8.16 -6.19
N MET A 36 -7.66 7.00 -6.13
CA MET A 36 -8.36 5.71 -6.09
C MET A 36 -9.30 5.60 -4.88
N PHE A 37 -8.83 5.96 -3.68
CA PHE A 37 -9.64 5.95 -2.45
C PHE A 37 -10.81 6.94 -2.47
N ARG A 38 -10.81 7.94 -3.37
CA ARG A 38 -11.95 8.85 -3.58
C ARG A 38 -12.97 8.32 -4.60
N LEU A 39 -12.53 7.48 -5.53
CA LEU A 39 -13.37 6.96 -6.62
C LEU A 39 -14.10 5.67 -6.23
N THR A 40 -13.55 4.89 -5.33
CA THR A 40 -14.09 3.59 -4.92
C THR A 40 -13.59 3.22 -3.54
N LEU A 41 -14.34 2.35 -2.88
CA LEU A 41 -13.81 1.61 -1.74
C LEU A 41 -12.64 0.74 -2.18
N VAL A 42 -11.76 0.46 -1.23
CA VAL A 42 -10.55 -0.33 -1.46
C VAL A 42 -10.52 -1.42 -0.39
N PRO A 43 -11.02 -2.63 -0.65
CA PRO A 43 -11.09 -3.68 0.37
C PRO A 43 -9.70 -4.22 0.70
N ARG A 44 -8.78 -4.28 -0.26
CA ARG A 44 -7.44 -4.86 -0.06
C ARG A 44 -6.37 -4.12 -0.84
N VAL A 45 -5.19 -4.02 -0.24
CA VAL A 45 -3.98 -3.44 -0.83
C VAL A 45 -2.84 -4.45 -0.70
N LEU A 46 -2.03 -4.59 -1.75
CA LEU A 46 -0.80 -5.38 -1.78
C LEU A 46 0.40 -4.49 -2.07
N ILE A 47 1.46 -4.69 -1.30
CA ILE A 47 2.77 -4.09 -1.53
C ILE A 47 3.74 -5.22 -1.84
N LEU A 48 4.18 -5.31 -3.09
CA LEU A 48 4.98 -6.43 -3.61
C LEU A 48 6.42 -5.98 -3.84
N LEU A 49 7.39 -6.70 -3.27
CA LEU A 49 8.81 -6.38 -3.34
C LEU A 49 9.58 -7.47 -4.10
N GLY A 50 10.34 -7.04 -5.11
CA GLY A 50 11.20 -7.89 -5.94
C GLY A 50 10.42 -8.90 -6.79
N GLY A 51 11.13 -9.59 -7.70
CA GLY A 51 10.49 -10.55 -8.59
C GLY A 51 9.50 -9.90 -9.55
N ASN A 52 8.30 -10.47 -9.68
CA ASN A 52 7.19 -9.90 -10.45
C ASN A 52 5.88 -10.03 -9.68
N VAL A 53 4.80 -9.41 -10.18
CA VAL A 53 3.51 -9.38 -9.47
C VAL A 53 2.90 -10.75 -9.19
N MET A 54 3.18 -11.76 -10.02
CA MET A 54 2.66 -13.13 -9.83
C MET A 54 3.53 -13.96 -8.88
N SER A 55 4.80 -13.59 -8.71
CA SER A 55 5.79 -14.29 -7.90
C SER A 55 6.75 -13.27 -7.27
N PRO A 56 6.30 -12.48 -6.29
CA PRO A 56 7.15 -11.52 -5.60
C PRO A 56 8.19 -12.26 -4.76
N LYS A 57 9.30 -11.59 -4.44
CA LYS A 57 10.22 -12.13 -3.41
C LYS A 57 9.54 -12.08 -2.05
N GLU A 58 8.93 -10.94 -1.76
CA GLU A 58 8.20 -10.68 -0.53
C GLU A 58 6.98 -9.80 -0.82
N PHE A 59 5.87 -9.99 -0.10
CA PHE A 59 4.72 -9.09 -0.19
C PHE A 59 3.99 -8.92 1.13
N TYR A 60 3.36 -7.76 1.27
CA TYR A 60 2.58 -7.34 2.43
C TYR A 60 1.16 -7.06 1.96
N GLU A 61 0.20 -7.44 2.80
CA GLU A 61 -1.22 -7.26 2.53
C GLU A 61 -1.85 -6.40 3.62
N LEU A 62 -2.62 -5.39 3.21
CA LEU A 62 -3.48 -4.62 4.09
C LEU A 62 -4.93 -4.96 3.70
N ASN A 63 -5.64 -5.62 4.61
CA ASN A 63 -7.04 -5.97 4.46
C ASN A 63 -7.91 -4.95 5.22
N LEU A 64 -8.78 -4.30 4.47
CA LEU A 64 -9.67 -3.22 4.87
C LEU A 64 -11.16 -3.64 4.80
N GLU A 65 -11.45 -4.90 4.42
CA GLU A 65 -12.83 -5.43 4.29
C GLU A 65 -13.64 -5.33 5.59
N GLY A 66 -12.97 -5.35 6.75
CA GLY A 66 -13.62 -5.24 8.06
C GLY A 66 -13.89 -3.81 8.53
N ILE A 67 -13.55 -2.79 7.74
CA ILE A 67 -13.81 -1.39 8.08
C ILE A 67 -15.25 -1.07 7.69
N LEU A 68 -16.01 -0.53 8.64
CA LEU A 68 -17.36 -0.07 8.42
C LEU A 68 -17.36 1.38 7.93
N GLU A 69 -18.17 1.69 6.91
CA GLU A 69 -18.50 3.06 6.55
C GLU A 69 -19.52 3.62 7.55
N GLY A 70 -19.11 4.64 8.28
CA GLY A 70 -19.97 5.41 9.17
C GLY A 70 -19.93 6.89 8.82
N SER A 71 -20.74 7.68 9.51
CA SER A 71 -20.66 9.14 9.39
C SER A 71 -19.32 9.68 9.92
N ALA A 72 -18.95 10.89 9.51
CA ALA A 72 -17.75 11.56 10.03
C ALA A 72 -17.80 11.78 11.55
N GLU A 73 -19.00 11.88 12.13
CA GLU A 73 -19.25 12.10 13.56
C GLU A 73 -19.02 10.83 14.39
N GLU A 74 -19.31 9.66 13.81
CA GLU A 74 -19.09 8.34 14.42
C GLU A 74 -17.66 7.82 14.20
N SER A 75 -16.90 8.48 13.33
CA SER A 75 -15.55 8.07 12.95
C SER A 75 -14.50 8.46 14.00
N LEU A 76 -13.65 7.50 14.35
CA LEU A 76 -12.45 7.78 15.14
C LEU A 76 -11.51 8.71 14.39
N LYS A 77 -10.78 9.57 15.13
CA LYS A 77 -9.72 10.40 14.53
C LYS A 77 -8.67 9.52 13.85
N THR A 78 -8.42 9.75 12.55
CA THR A 78 -7.46 8.99 11.74
C THR A 78 -6.09 8.86 12.40
N ALA A 79 -5.57 9.96 12.97
CA ALA A 79 -4.29 9.97 13.68
C ALA A 79 -4.25 8.97 14.86
N SER A 80 -5.37 8.73 15.53
CA SER A 80 -5.46 7.73 16.61
C SER A 80 -5.38 6.31 16.05
N CYS A 81 -6.12 6.03 14.98
CA CYS A 81 -6.13 4.73 14.31
C CYS A 81 -4.75 4.37 13.75
N VAL A 82 -4.09 5.34 13.10
CA VAL A 82 -2.72 5.18 12.57
C VAL A 82 -1.73 4.88 13.69
N ARG A 83 -1.77 5.61 14.81
CA ARG A 83 -0.92 5.32 15.97
C ARG A 83 -1.17 3.92 16.53
N LYS A 84 -2.43 3.51 16.68
CA LYS A 84 -2.77 2.16 17.16
C LYS A 84 -2.24 1.09 16.21
N LEU A 85 -2.43 1.27 14.90
CA LEU A 85 -1.90 0.37 13.87
C LEU A 85 -0.37 0.22 13.98
N PHE A 86 0.38 1.32 13.94
CA PHE A 86 1.84 1.25 14.02
C PHE A 86 2.35 0.74 15.37
N HIS A 87 1.66 1.05 16.47
CA HIS A 87 1.96 0.47 17.77
C HIS A 87 1.77 -1.06 17.76
N SER A 88 0.66 -1.55 17.21
CA SER A 88 0.42 -3.00 17.06
C SER A 88 1.47 -3.69 16.20
N LEU A 89 1.90 -3.06 15.09
CA LEU A 89 2.97 -3.58 14.23
C LEU A 89 4.31 -3.64 14.98
N PHE A 90 4.63 -2.60 15.76
CA PHE A 90 5.85 -2.53 16.54
C PHE A 90 5.89 -3.60 17.64
N VAL A 91 4.82 -3.74 18.41
CA VAL A 91 4.73 -4.76 19.49
C VAL A 91 4.79 -6.18 18.92
N ALA A 92 4.26 -6.40 17.73
CA ALA A 92 4.29 -7.70 17.06
C ALA A 92 5.65 -8.04 16.41
N ASP A 93 6.61 -7.11 16.42
CA ASP A 93 7.99 -7.32 15.93
C ASP A 93 8.08 -7.92 14.51
N VAL A 94 7.20 -7.42 13.62
CA VAL A 94 6.95 -8.00 12.28
C VAL A 94 8.05 -7.75 11.25
N PHE A 95 9.07 -6.96 11.59
CA PHE A 95 10.21 -6.60 10.72
C PHE A 95 11.55 -6.94 11.40
N SER A 96 11.61 -8.08 12.10
CA SER A 96 12.75 -8.51 12.91
C SER A 96 13.90 -9.17 12.12
N GLU A 97 13.84 -9.18 10.78
CA GLU A 97 14.89 -9.78 9.97
C GLU A 97 16.23 -9.05 10.12
N LEU A 98 17.22 -9.76 10.67
CA LEU A 98 18.59 -9.24 10.83
C LEU A 98 19.35 -9.06 9.50
N LYS A 99 18.88 -9.72 8.44
CA LYS A 99 19.54 -9.66 7.14
C LYS A 99 19.04 -8.45 6.36
N ALA A 100 19.96 -7.53 6.06
CA ALA A 100 19.69 -6.44 5.13
C ALA A 100 19.25 -7.01 3.76
N LEU A 101 18.06 -6.57 3.31
CA LEU A 101 17.56 -6.89 1.99
C LEU A 101 18.20 -5.95 0.96
N PRO A 102 18.49 -6.43 -0.26
CA PRO A 102 18.96 -5.57 -1.32
C PRO A 102 17.86 -4.57 -1.72
N ALA A 103 18.25 -3.47 -2.36
CA ALA A 103 17.30 -2.59 -3.03
C ALA A 103 16.49 -3.39 -4.06
N MET A 104 15.16 -3.40 -3.89
CA MET A 104 14.22 -4.12 -4.74
C MET A 104 13.26 -3.17 -5.41
N GLY A 105 12.69 -3.60 -6.53
CA GLY A 105 11.53 -2.93 -7.13
C GLY A 105 10.28 -3.22 -6.31
N THR A 106 9.48 -2.19 -6.05
CA THR A 106 8.22 -2.28 -5.32
C THR A 106 7.06 -1.95 -6.26
N VAL A 107 6.05 -2.81 -6.29
CA VAL A 107 4.79 -2.59 -7.02
C VAL A 107 3.66 -2.52 -6.01
N VAL A 108 2.78 -1.53 -6.16
CA VAL A 108 1.55 -1.41 -5.39
C VAL A 108 0.39 -1.92 -6.21
N MET A 109 -0.44 -2.76 -5.60
CA MET A 109 -1.71 -3.20 -6.15
C MET A 109 -2.81 -2.96 -5.13
N LEU A 110 -4.03 -2.73 -5.62
CA LEU A 110 -5.19 -2.56 -4.76
C LEU A 110 -6.46 -3.01 -5.48
N GLN A 111 -7.47 -3.40 -4.72
CA GLN A 111 -8.78 -3.67 -5.28
C GLN A 111 -9.61 -2.40 -5.38
N GLY A 112 -10.50 -2.36 -6.37
CA GLY A 112 -11.51 -1.33 -6.53
C GLY A 112 -12.63 -1.81 -7.43
N HIS A 113 -13.76 -1.12 -7.37
CA HIS A 113 -14.90 -1.43 -8.24
C HIS A 113 -14.46 -1.33 -9.71
N ARG A 114 -14.83 -2.33 -10.53
CA ARG A 114 -14.41 -2.41 -11.95
C ARG A 114 -14.73 -1.16 -12.77
N ASP A 115 -15.82 -0.47 -12.41
CA ASP A 115 -16.32 0.73 -13.10
C ASP A 115 -15.99 2.04 -12.35
N CYS A 116 -14.99 2.05 -11.44
CA CYS A 116 -14.65 3.26 -10.67
C CYS A 116 -14.07 4.43 -11.50
N GLY A 117 -13.79 4.21 -12.78
CA GLY A 117 -13.31 5.25 -13.70
C GLY A 117 -11.85 5.67 -13.50
N VAL A 118 -11.07 4.91 -12.72
CA VAL A 118 -9.62 5.17 -12.56
C VAL A 118 -8.88 4.91 -13.89
N ASP A 119 -7.96 5.80 -14.24
CA ASP A 119 -7.23 5.78 -15.52
C ASP A 119 -5.74 5.43 -15.36
N TRP A 120 -5.13 5.84 -14.25
CA TRP A 120 -3.70 5.67 -13.99
C TRP A 120 -3.36 4.23 -13.60
N PHE A 121 -4.12 3.66 -12.67
CA PHE A 121 -3.98 2.28 -12.27
C PHE A 121 -4.51 1.33 -13.35
N ARG A 122 -3.78 0.24 -13.62
CA ARG A 122 -4.12 -0.70 -14.70
C ARG A 122 -4.88 -1.90 -14.15
N PRO A 123 -6.09 -2.21 -14.65
CA PRO A 123 -6.85 -3.37 -14.20
C PRO A 123 -6.16 -4.68 -14.57
N LYS A 124 -6.25 -5.68 -13.69
CA LYS A 124 -5.69 -7.02 -13.80
C LYS A 124 -6.76 -8.06 -13.47
N LEU A 125 -7.70 -8.24 -14.40
CA LEU A 125 -8.90 -9.08 -14.23
C LEU A 125 -8.58 -10.55 -13.88
N ASN A 126 -7.44 -11.06 -14.36
CA ASN A 126 -7.03 -12.46 -14.13
C ASN A 126 -6.00 -12.62 -13.01
N TYR A 127 -5.73 -11.55 -12.24
CA TYR A 127 -4.73 -11.62 -11.18
C TYR A 127 -5.20 -12.49 -10.03
N LYS A 128 -4.29 -13.31 -9.51
CA LYS A 128 -4.48 -14.11 -8.31
C LYS A 128 -3.39 -13.74 -7.32
N VAL A 129 -3.78 -13.54 -6.07
CA VAL A 129 -2.84 -13.21 -4.99
C VAL A 129 -1.78 -14.33 -4.89
N PRO A 130 -0.47 -13.99 -4.89
CA PRO A 130 0.59 -14.97 -4.76
C PRO A 130 0.45 -15.81 -3.49
N THR A 131 0.73 -17.11 -3.59
CA THR A 131 0.70 -18.04 -2.45
C THR A 131 2.04 -18.12 -1.71
N ARG A 132 3.11 -17.58 -2.30
CA ARG A 132 4.47 -17.56 -1.76
C ARG A 132 4.95 -16.13 -1.58
N GLY A 133 5.90 -15.93 -0.66
CA GLY A 133 6.50 -14.63 -0.39
C GLY A 133 5.65 -13.74 0.54
N ARG A 134 4.52 -14.21 1.07
CA ARG A 134 3.74 -13.43 2.04
C ARG A 134 4.56 -13.23 3.32
N LYS A 135 4.78 -11.96 3.70
CA LYS A 135 5.45 -11.58 4.94
C LYS A 135 4.46 -11.22 6.04
N LEU A 136 3.44 -10.44 5.71
CA LEU A 136 2.47 -9.96 6.67
C LEU A 136 1.11 -9.71 6.01
N THR A 137 0.05 -10.01 6.75
CA THR A 137 -1.30 -9.52 6.47
C THR A 137 -1.78 -8.71 7.67
N VAL A 138 -2.10 -7.45 7.45
CA VAL A 138 -2.68 -6.56 8.45
C VAL A 138 -4.18 -6.51 8.20
N ASN A 139 -4.98 -7.07 9.12
CA ASN A 139 -6.44 -6.99 9.04
C ASN A 139 -6.92 -5.81 9.89
N LEU A 140 -7.61 -4.86 9.27
CA LEU A 140 -8.29 -3.78 9.96
C LEU A 140 -9.77 -4.11 10.09
N SER A 141 -10.29 -3.97 11.30
CA SER A 141 -11.70 -4.17 11.60
C SER A 141 -12.19 -3.17 12.63
N CYS A 142 -13.45 -2.77 12.49
CA CYS A 142 -14.16 -2.01 13.51
C CYS A 142 -14.90 -2.99 14.41
N ASP A 143 -14.50 -3.09 15.68
CA ASP A 143 -15.23 -3.86 16.67
C ASP A 143 -16.40 -3.02 17.17
N GLY A 144 -17.61 -3.45 16.83
CA GLY A 144 -18.81 -2.86 17.35
C GLY A 144 -19.46 -3.87 18.27
N ASP A 145 -19.54 -3.57 19.57
CA ASP A 145 -20.59 -4.08 20.44
C ASP A 145 -21.93 -3.52 19.94
N ILE A 146 -22.36 -4.00 18.78
CA ILE A 146 -23.66 -3.70 18.23
C ILE A 146 -24.44 -4.98 18.41
N ASN A 147 -25.51 -4.87 19.19
CA ASN A 147 -26.58 -5.84 19.29
C ASN A 147 -27.29 -5.96 17.92
N ILE A 148 -26.57 -6.43 16.89
CA ILE A 148 -27.06 -6.77 15.56
C ILE A 148 -27.24 -8.28 15.56
N SER A 149 -28.27 -8.72 16.27
CA SER A 149 -29.01 -9.86 15.78
C SER A 149 -29.64 -9.41 14.45
N ALA A 150 -28.99 -9.71 13.31
CA ALA A 150 -29.55 -9.76 11.94
C ALA A 150 -28.70 -9.15 10.78
N LEU A 151 -27.38 -9.24 10.78
CA LEU A 151 -26.63 -9.18 9.51
C LEU A 151 -25.75 -10.43 9.42
N PRO A 152 -26.15 -11.45 8.62
CA PRO A 152 -25.34 -12.65 8.50
C PRO A 152 -24.02 -12.28 7.83
N ALA A 153 -22.92 -12.85 8.33
CA ALA A 153 -21.59 -12.81 7.74
C ALA A 153 -21.51 -13.24 6.25
N GLN A 154 -22.64 -13.64 5.66
CA GLN A 154 -22.83 -13.99 4.26
C GLN A 154 -22.99 -12.78 3.32
N HIS A 155 -23.27 -11.56 3.82
CA HIS A 155 -23.44 -10.38 2.96
C HIS A 155 -22.11 -9.79 2.47
N MET A 156 -21.06 -9.86 3.29
CA MET A 156 -19.75 -9.25 3.01
C MET A 156 -19.03 -9.87 1.79
N THR A 157 -19.30 -11.13 1.44
CA THR A 157 -18.67 -11.76 0.26
C THR A 157 -19.31 -11.33 -1.06
N SER A 158 -20.59 -10.95 -1.04
CA SER A 158 -21.29 -10.48 -2.24
C SER A 158 -20.88 -9.06 -2.62
N ASP A 159 -20.53 -8.22 -1.64
CA ASP A 159 -20.28 -6.80 -1.86
C ASP A 159 -18.99 -6.51 -2.67
N TRP A 160 -18.08 -7.49 -2.75
CA TRP A 160 -16.80 -7.35 -3.46
C TRP A 160 -16.72 -8.13 -4.79
N GLU A 161 -17.81 -8.74 -5.27
CA GLU A 161 -17.81 -9.53 -6.52
C GLU A 161 -17.44 -8.69 -7.76
N ASP A 162 -17.81 -7.41 -7.75
CA ASP A 162 -17.49 -6.47 -8.82
C ASP A 162 -16.11 -5.82 -8.71
N TYR A 163 -15.35 -6.17 -7.68
CA TYR A 163 -14.03 -5.59 -7.42
C TYR A 163 -12.92 -6.38 -8.10
N VAL A 164 -12.03 -5.65 -8.77
CA VAL A 164 -10.91 -6.24 -9.51
C VAL A 164 -9.60 -5.66 -9.01
N TRP A 165 -8.50 -6.38 -9.25
CA TRP A 165 -7.18 -5.89 -8.92
C TRP A 165 -6.72 -4.83 -9.91
N PHE A 166 -6.17 -3.76 -9.38
CA PHE A 166 -5.53 -2.67 -10.09
C PHE A 166 -4.05 -2.61 -9.72
N GLN A 167 -3.18 -2.39 -10.69
CA GLN A 167 -1.72 -2.34 -10.51
C GLN A 167 -1.19 -0.96 -10.88
N ALA A 168 -0.28 -0.42 -10.05
CA ALA A 168 0.46 0.78 -10.41
C ALA A 168 1.25 0.54 -11.72
N PRO A 169 1.24 1.51 -12.66
CA PRO A 169 1.97 1.38 -13.92
C PRO A 169 3.49 1.54 -13.76
N VAL A 170 3.94 2.05 -12.61
CA VAL A 170 5.36 2.25 -12.27
C VAL A 170 5.83 1.24 -11.22
N THR A 171 7.12 0.90 -11.27
CA THR A 171 7.80 0.10 -10.23
C THR A 171 8.77 1.00 -9.50
N LEU A 172 8.50 1.24 -8.21
CA LEU A 172 9.34 2.07 -7.35
C LEU A 172 10.66 1.34 -7.08
N LYS A 173 11.80 1.93 -7.41
CA LYS A 173 13.10 1.31 -7.13
C LYS A 173 13.61 1.75 -5.77
N GLY A 174 13.89 0.80 -4.89
CA GLY A 174 14.61 1.08 -3.65
C GLY A 174 15.96 1.75 -3.92
N PHE A 175 16.35 2.66 -3.03
CA PHE A 175 17.61 3.39 -3.10
C PHE A 175 18.24 3.47 -1.71
N HIS A 176 19.55 3.27 -1.65
CA HIS A 176 20.39 3.39 -0.45
C HIS A 176 21.80 3.78 -0.93
N GLU A 177 22.48 4.69 -0.22
CA GLU A 177 23.86 5.13 -0.52
C GLU A 177 24.91 4.29 0.19
#